data_AF-A0A519C8X9-F1
#
_entry.id   AF-A0A519C8X9-F1
#
_cell.length_a   1.000
_cell.length_b   1.000
_cell.length_c   1.000
_cell.angle_alpha   90.00
_cell.angle_beta   90.00
_cell.angle_gamma   90.00
#
_symmetry.space_group_name_H-M   'P 1'
#
loop_
_entity.id
_entity.type
_entity.pdbx_description
1 polymer ?
#
loop_
_entity_poly.entity_id
_entity_poly.type
_entity_poly.pdbx_seq_one_letter_code
_entity_poly.pdbx_strand_id
1 'polypeptide(L)'
;MKYLLLIILFLGFLITPAFAQELKNPSLIIETIEISAKEFNTVLRNAPIIPLDNYHGISWQVTIDNNLLYANPEGHAVFRIYDKENNDEFIEVGMGPQPDNKFWIAVQTPD
;
A
#
# COMPACT_ATOMS: atom_id res chain seq x y z
N MET A 1 19.76 -52.11 -15.79
CA MET A 1 18.85 -51.10 -16.41
C MET A 1 17.36 -51.32 -16.13
N LYS A 2 16.94 -52.44 -15.52
CA LYS A 2 15.50 -52.77 -15.36
C LYS A 2 14.71 -51.82 -14.45
N TYR A 3 15.38 -51.18 -13.48
CA TYR A 3 14.75 -50.30 -12.48
C TYR A 3 15.04 -48.81 -12.68
N LEU A 4 15.86 -48.47 -13.68
CA LEU A 4 16.28 -47.08 -13.91
C LEU A 4 15.07 -46.18 -14.22
N LEU A 5 14.14 -46.70 -15.01
CA LEU A 5 12.93 -45.99 -15.43
C LEU A 5 11.97 -45.76 -14.25
N LEU A 6 11.88 -46.73 -13.33
CA LEU A 6 11.09 -46.64 -12.10
C LEU A 6 11.66 -45.60 -11.12
N ILE A 7 12.99 -45.53 -11.00
CA ILE A 7 13.68 -44.54 -10.16
C ILE A 7 13.47 -43.12 -10.70
N ILE A 8 13.58 -42.92 -12.01
CA ILE A 8 13.34 -41.62 -12.65
C ILE A 8 11.90 -41.15 -12.44
N LEU A 9 10.92 -42.06 -12.58
CA LEU A 9 9.52 -41.76 -12.34
C LEU A 9 9.28 -41.34 -10.88
N PHE A 10 9.88 -42.05 -9.92
CA PHE A 10 9.73 -41.74 -8.50
C PHE A 10 10.40 -40.41 -8.11
N LEU A 11 11.55 -40.09 -8.69
CA LEU A 11 12.20 -38.79 -8.48
C LEU A 11 11.34 -37.63 -9.00
N GLY A 12 10.63 -37.81 -10.12
CA GLY A 12 9.73 -36.81 -10.67
C GLY A 12 8.58 -36.42 -9.73
N PHE A 13 8.11 -37.33 -8.88
CA PHE A 13 7.08 -37.05 -7.86
C PHE A 13 7.60 -36.24 -6.66
N LEU A 14 8.91 -36.22 -6.42
CA LEU A 14 9.52 -35.42 -5.35
C LEU A 14 9.69 -33.95 -5.73
N ILE A 15 9.55 -33.62 -7.02
CA ILE A 15 9.64 -32.25 -7.52
C ILE A 15 8.23 -31.69 -7.60
N THR A 16 7.75 -31.08 -6.51
CA THR A 16 6.53 -30.28 -6.59
C THR A 16 6.77 -29.13 -7.57
N PRO A 17 5.97 -28.97 -8.64
CA PRO A 17 6.18 -27.87 -9.58
C PRO A 17 5.98 -26.55 -8.84
N ALA A 18 6.97 -25.65 -8.91
CA ALA A 18 6.87 -24.29 -8.35
C ALA A 18 5.65 -23.52 -8.91
N PHE A 19 5.15 -23.92 -10.08
CA PHE A 19 3.93 -23.42 -10.71
C PHE A 19 2.62 -23.75 -9.96
N ALA A 20 2.61 -24.72 -9.03
CA ALA A 20 1.46 -25.04 -8.19
C ALA A 20 1.51 -24.35 -6.82
N GLN A 21 2.55 -23.54 -6.55
CA GLN A 21 2.50 -22.59 -5.45
C GLN A 21 1.61 -21.44 -5.90
N GLU A 22 0.36 -21.48 -5.43
CA GLU A 22 -0.56 -20.36 -5.54
C GLU A 22 0.17 -19.13 -4.97
N LEU A 23 0.33 -18.08 -5.77
CA LEU A 23 0.87 -16.79 -5.30
C LEU A 23 -0.20 -16.15 -4.41
N LYS A 24 -0.41 -16.74 -3.24
CA LYS A 24 -1.37 -16.29 -2.25
C LYS A 24 -0.76 -15.04 -1.66
N ASN A 25 -1.03 -13.88 -2.26
CA ASN A 25 -0.67 -12.60 -1.68
C ASN A 25 -1.34 -12.55 -0.30
N PRO A 26 -0.58 -12.75 0.80
CA PRO A 26 -1.15 -13.13 2.09
C PRO A 26 -1.78 -11.95 2.84
N SER A 27 -1.91 -10.80 2.17
CA SER A 27 -2.63 -9.61 2.66
C SER A 27 -4.14 -9.91 2.82
N LEU A 28 -4.48 -10.72 3.83
CA LEU A 28 -5.85 -10.98 4.30
C LEU A 28 -6.39 -9.85 5.20
N ILE A 29 -5.50 -8.99 5.70
CA ILE A 29 -5.85 -7.93 6.63
C ILE A 29 -6.22 -6.68 5.81
N ILE A 30 -7.51 -6.36 5.81
CA ILE A 30 -8.04 -5.13 5.23
C ILE A 30 -8.33 -4.18 6.39
N GLU A 31 -7.78 -2.98 6.31
CA GLU A 31 -8.05 -1.90 7.24
C GLU A 31 -8.70 -0.75 6.48
N THR A 32 -9.86 -0.29 6.97
CA THR A 32 -10.62 0.82 6.38
C THR A 32 -10.60 1.97 7.35
N ILE A 33 -10.04 3.10 6.90
CA ILE A 33 -9.97 4.33 7.69
C ILE A 33 -10.86 5.37 7.01
N GLU A 34 -11.86 5.87 7.73
CA GLU A 34 -12.69 6.97 7.29
C GLU A 34 -12.21 8.26 7.96
N ILE A 35 -11.88 9.27 7.16
CA ILE A 35 -11.47 10.60 7.63
C ILE A 35 -12.58 11.58 7.26
N SER A 36 -13.19 12.22 8.26
CA SER A 36 -14.25 13.19 8.00
C SER A 36 -13.71 14.45 7.33
N ALA A 37 -14.57 15.16 6.59
CA ALA A 37 -14.21 16.45 5.99
C ALA A 37 -13.65 17.46 7.00
N LYS A 38 -14.14 17.42 8.25
CA LYS A 38 -13.69 18.30 9.33
C LYS A 38 -12.27 17.96 9.77
N GLU A 39 -11.95 16.68 9.91
CA GLU A 39 -10.61 16.23 10.29
C GLU A 39 -9.61 16.46 9.17
N PHE A 40 -10.02 16.19 7.93
CA PHE A 40 -9.22 16.44 6.73
C PHE A 40 -8.90 17.92 6.53
N ASN A 41 -9.82 18.83 6.90
CA ASN A 41 -9.62 20.28 6.83
C ASN A 41 -8.72 20.81 7.97
N THR A 42 -7.52 20.24 8.08
CA THR A 42 -6.50 20.60 9.05
C THR A 42 -5.22 20.95 8.31
N VAL A 43 -4.54 22.02 8.75
CA VAL A 43 -3.23 22.37 8.19
C VAL A 43 -2.18 21.33 8.61
N LEU A 44 -1.22 21.02 7.73
CA LEU A 44 -0.21 19.97 7.92
C LEU A 44 0.43 19.95 9.32
N ARG A 45 0.80 21.12 9.86
CA ARG A 45 1.42 21.24 11.20
C ARG A 45 0.55 20.67 12.34
N ASN A 46 -0.77 20.68 12.17
CA ASN A 46 -1.73 20.23 13.16
C ASN A 46 -2.37 18.89 12.76
N ALA A 47 -1.97 18.29 11.63
CA ALA A 47 -2.58 17.07 11.12
C ALA A 47 -2.34 15.91 12.11
N PRO A 48 -3.38 15.18 12.53
CA PRO A 48 -3.21 14.05 13.41
C PRO A 48 -2.54 12.89 12.67
N ILE A 49 -1.70 12.16 13.39
CA ILE A 49 -1.14 10.89 12.92
C ILE A 49 -2.15 9.81 13.25
N ILE A 50 -2.64 9.10 12.23
CA ILE A 50 -3.55 7.97 12.39
C ILE A 50 -2.71 6.70 12.26
N PRO A 51 -2.41 5.99 13.37
CA PRO A 51 -1.70 4.72 13.30
C PRO A 51 -2.60 3.67 12.66
N LEU A 52 -2.01 2.78 11.87
CA LEU A 52 -2.69 1.56 11.44
C LEU A 52 -2.74 0.58 12.62
N ASP A 53 -3.89 -0.06 12.83
CA ASP A 53 -4.10 -1.01 13.92
C ASP A 53 -3.28 -2.29 13.72
N ASN A 54 -2.95 -2.63 12.47
CA ASN A 54 -2.29 -3.87 12.11
C ASN A 54 -0.90 -3.64 11.51
N TYR A 55 -0.02 -4.63 11.69
CA TYR A 55 1.30 -4.63 11.06
C TYR A 55 1.21 -5.13 9.61
N HIS A 56 1.65 -4.29 8.66
CA HIS A 56 1.64 -4.57 7.22
C HIS A 56 3.06 -4.75 6.66
N GLY A 57 3.75 -5.83 7.05
CA GLY A 57 5.18 -6.03 6.74
C GLY A 57 5.54 -6.68 5.40
N ILE A 58 4.60 -6.87 4.47
CA ILE A 58 4.86 -7.53 3.18
C ILE A 58 4.27 -6.68 2.05
N SER A 59 3.57 -7.28 1.09
CA SER A 59 2.80 -6.58 0.08
C SER A 59 1.54 -5.96 0.69
N TRP A 60 1.28 -4.71 0.35
CA TRP A 60 0.10 -3.97 0.76
C TRP A 60 -0.49 -3.22 -0.44
N GLN A 61 -1.78 -2.93 -0.37
CA GLN A 61 -2.51 -2.15 -1.36
C GLN A 61 -3.31 -1.10 -0.62
N VAL A 62 -3.26 0.15 -1.10
CA VAL A 62 -4.11 1.23 -0.60
C VAL A 62 -5.06 1.66 -1.69
N THR A 63 -6.32 1.85 -1.31
CA THR A 63 -7.34 2.45 -2.16
C THR A 63 -7.83 3.70 -1.45
N ILE A 64 -7.75 4.84 -2.14
CA ILE A 64 -8.17 6.14 -1.63
C ILE A 64 -9.44 6.54 -2.37
N ASP A 65 -10.52 6.74 -1.63
CA ASP A 65 -11.74 7.33 -2.16
C ASP A 65 -11.89 8.75 -1.59
N ASN A 66 -11.89 9.75 -2.48
CA ASN A 66 -11.98 11.15 -2.10
C ASN A 66 -13.29 11.74 -2.60
N ASN A 67 -14.25 11.84 -1.68
CA ASN A 67 -15.57 12.42 -1.91
C ASN A 67 -15.67 13.86 -1.36
N LEU A 68 -14.55 14.55 -1.11
CA LEU A 68 -14.53 15.85 -0.46
C LEU A 68 -14.58 17.01 -1.46
N LEU A 69 -15.32 18.06 -1.08
CA LEU A 69 -15.26 19.37 -1.73
C LEU A 69 -14.28 20.27 -0.98
N TYR A 70 -13.29 20.77 -1.69
CA TYR A 70 -12.23 21.59 -1.10
C TYR A 70 -12.74 22.98 -0.77
N ALA A 71 -12.67 23.34 0.52
CA ALA A 71 -13.07 24.66 1.00
C ALA A 71 -12.05 25.76 0.64
N ASN A 72 -10.76 25.41 0.56
CA ASN A 72 -9.69 26.35 0.22
C ASN A 72 -9.33 26.22 -1.28
N PRO A 73 -9.68 27.21 -2.12
CA PRO A 73 -9.40 27.18 -3.55
C PRO A 73 -7.93 27.39 -3.90
N GLU A 74 -7.08 27.73 -2.95
CA GLU A 74 -5.61 27.84 -3.14
C GLU A 74 -4.86 26.74 -2.36
N GLY A 75 -5.61 25.85 -1.69
CA GLY A 75 -5.06 24.83 -0.82
C GLY A 75 -4.60 23.60 -1.59
N HIS A 76 -3.49 23.03 -1.15
CA HIS A 76 -3.05 21.71 -1.56
C HIS A 76 -3.59 20.64 -0.61
N ALA A 77 -4.14 19.58 -1.17
CA ALA A 77 -4.52 18.38 -0.47
C ALA A 77 -3.35 17.42 -0.46
N VAL A 78 -3.00 16.87 0.70
CA VAL A 78 -1.92 15.89 0.80
C VAL A 78 -2.35 14.76 1.72
N PHE A 79 -2.17 13.55 1.24
CA PHE A 79 -2.26 12.32 2.01
C PHE A 79 -0.88 11.66 1.99
N ARG A 80 -0.35 11.31 3.16
CA ARG A 80 0.98 10.70 3.29
C ARG A 80 0.92 9.49 4.22
N ILE A 81 1.48 8.39 3.75
CA ILE A 81 1.82 7.19 4.53
C ILE A 81 3.33 7.20 4.71
N TYR A 82 3.83 6.94 5.91
CA TYR A 82 5.25 6.94 6.19
C TYR A 82 5.59 5.83 7.19
N ASP A 83 6.86 5.41 7.19
CA ASP A 83 7.34 4.41 8.13
C ASP A 83 7.40 5.00 9.54
N LYS A 84 6.92 4.23 10.54
CA LYS A 84 6.84 4.67 11.93
C LYS A 84 8.21 4.89 12.57
N GLU A 85 9.19 4.07 12.20
CA GLU A 85 10.54 4.11 12.73
C GLU A 85 11.42 5.09 11.93
N ASN A 86 11.11 5.31 10.65
CA ASN A 86 11.78 6.29 9.79
C ASN A 86 10.81 7.16 8.97
N ASN A 87 10.47 8.35 9.50
CA ASN A 87 9.55 9.28 8.84
C ASN A 87 10.05 9.86 7.50
N ASP A 88 11.33 9.66 7.15
CA ASP A 88 11.87 10.07 5.85
C ASP A 88 11.45 9.09 4.74
N GLU A 89 11.02 7.88 5.07
CA GLU A 89 10.46 6.91 4.13
C GLU A 89 8.95 7.09 4.02
N PHE A 90 8.46 7.43 2.83
CA PHE A 90 7.06 7.76 2.64
C PHE A 90 6.55 7.52 1.23
N ILE A 91 5.23 7.38 1.16
CA ILE A 91 4.43 7.53 -0.06
C ILE A 91 3.44 8.66 0.19
N GLU A 92 3.50 9.68 -0.64
CA GLU A 92 2.62 10.83 -0.61
C GLU A 92 1.82 10.91 -1.90
N VAL A 93 0.52 11.13 -1.76
CA VAL A 93 -0.38 11.46 -2.86
C VAL A 93 -0.95 12.83 -2.57
N GLY A 94 -0.80 13.75 -3.52
CA GLY A 94 -1.31 15.09 -3.38
C GLY A 94 -2.13 15.56 -4.57
N MET A 95 -2.99 16.54 -4.30
CA MET A 95 -3.83 17.18 -5.29
C MET A 95 -3.80 18.69 -5.10
N GLY A 96 -3.62 19.39 -6.22
CA GLY A 96 -3.65 20.84 -6.28
C GLY A 96 -5.08 21.39 -6.30
N PRO A 97 -5.22 22.71 -6.15
CA PRO A 97 -6.53 23.34 -6.20
C PRO A 97 -7.20 23.25 -7.59
N GLN A 98 -8.50 23.53 -7.61
CA GLN A 98 -9.24 23.78 -8.85
C GLN A 98 -8.74 25.06 -9.55
N PRO A 99 -8.89 25.16 -10.88
CA PRO A 99 -9.53 24.20 -11.79
C PRO A 99 -8.60 23.08 -12.26
N ASP A 100 -7.29 23.25 -12.13
CA ASP A 100 -6.30 22.36 -12.76
C ASP A 100 -6.23 20.98 -12.07
N ASN A 101 -6.57 20.90 -10.77
CA ASN A 101 -6.55 19.68 -9.96
C ASN A 101 -5.26 18.86 -10.17
N LYS A 102 -4.10 19.52 -10.21
CA LYS A 102 -2.83 18.82 -10.50
C LYS A 102 -2.58 17.71 -9.49
N PHE A 103 -2.50 16.48 -9.95
CA PHE A 103 -2.17 15.32 -9.13
C PHE A 103 -0.68 15.06 -9.14
N TRP A 104 -0.13 14.64 -7.99
CA TRP A 104 1.24 14.15 -7.91
C TRP A 104 1.34 12.98 -6.95
N ILE A 105 2.41 12.22 -7.13
CA ILE A 105 2.85 11.17 -6.24
C ILE A 105 4.32 11.45 -5.94
N ALA A 106 4.70 11.41 -4.67
CA ALA A 106 6.08 11.43 -4.22
C ALA A 106 6.36 10.16 -3.41
N VAL A 107 7.48 9.51 -3.70
CA VAL A 107 7.87 8.25 -3.05
C VAL A 107 9.32 8.36 -2.63
N GLN A 108 9.58 8.07 -1.36
CA GLN A 108 10.90 7.90 -0.78
C GLN A 108 10.93 6.52 -0.13
N THR A 109 11.69 5.59 -0.70
CA THR A 109 11.90 4.25 -0.15
C THR A 109 13.24 4.18 0.59
N PRO A 110 13.45 3.17 1.45
CA PRO A 110 14.79 2.86 1.93
C PRO A 110 15.77 2.64 0.77
N ASP A 111 17.06 2.91 1.03
CA ASP A 111 18.19 2.67 0.12
C ASP A 111 18.39 1.17 -0.23
#